data_AF-A0A939US50-F1
#
_entry.id   AF-A0A939US50-F1
#
_cell.length_a   1.000
_cell.length_b   1.000
_cell.length_c   1.000
_cell.angle_alpha   90.00
_cell.angle_beta   90.00
_cell.angle_gamma   90.00
#
_symmetry.space_group_name_H-M   'P 1'
#
loop_
_entity.id
_entity.type
_entity.pdbx_description
1 polymer ?
#
loop_
_entity_poly.entity_id
_entity_poly.type
_entity_poly.pdbx_seq_one_letter_code
_entity_poly.pdbx_strand_id
1 'polypeptide(L)'
;MLIPEACELLKKELLDNGYEYGFYLNGKTYKPDMTKGFDNGFFDRLLTEYRVQSPEDTMRAKVGTCNDAVVLMKSILDKHSVPSKIWLLHDIQNNKFHTVLT
;
A
#
# COMPACT_ATOMS: atom_id res chain seq x y z
N MET A 1 18.48 -9.72 10.69
CA MET A 1 18.29 -8.26 10.64
C MET A 1 17.59 -7.83 11.91
N LEU A 2 18.09 -6.80 12.58
CA LEU A 2 17.45 -6.19 13.74
C LEU A 2 16.29 -5.28 13.28
N ILE A 3 15.35 -4.97 14.18
CA ILE A 3 14.20 -4.10 13.87
C ILE A 3 14.63 -2.74 13.28
N PRO A 4 15.62 -2.02 13.86
CA PRO A 4 16.05 -0.74 13.28
C PRO A 4 16.57 -0.86 11.84
N GLU A 5 17.30 -1.93 11.54
CA GLU A 5 17.83 -2.18 10.19
C GLU A 5 16.69 -2.45 9.19
N ALA A 6 15.67 -3.20 9.60
CA ALA A 6 14.49 -3.45 8.79
C ALA A 6 13.69 -2.18 8.53
N CYS A 7 13.55 -1.32 9.55
CA CYS A 7 12.90 -0.02 9.39
C CYS A 7 13.67 0.89 8.43
N GLU A 8 15.00 0.97 8.55
CA GLU A 8 15.82 1.79 7.64
C GLU A 8 15.80 1.25 6.21
N LEU A 9 15.80 -0.07 6.03
CA LEU A 9 15.59 -0.69 4.71
C LEU A 9 14.25 -0.24 4.10
N LEU A 10 13.14 -0.39 4.83
CA LEU A 10 11.83 -0.03 4.33
C LEU A 10 11.71 1.48 4.03
N LYS A 11 12.26 2.34 4.90
CA LYS A 11 12.30 3.79 4.64
C LYS A 11 13.06 4.09 3.37
N LYS A 12 14.26 3.53 3.20
CA LYS A 12 15.07 3.76 2.00
C LYS A 12 14.34 3.38 0.71
N GLU A 13 13.59 2.29 0.75
CA GLU A 13 12.87 1.80 -0.43
C GLU A 13 11.56 2.57 -0.71
N LEU A 14 10.88 3.05 0.32
CA LEU A 14 9.48 3.51 0.21
C LEU A 14 9.29 5.00 0.53
N LEU A 15 10.00 5.53 1.53
CA LEU A 15 9.86 6.91 1.97
C LEU A 15 10.48 7.85 0.93
N ASP A 16 9.75 8.91 0.57
CA ASP A 16 10.16 9.92 -0.39
C ASP A 16 10.59 9.38 -1.78
N ASN A 17 10.15 8.16 -2.11
CA ASN A 17 10.54 7.45 -3.34
C ASN A 17 9.42 7.43 -4.41
N GLY A 18 8.65 8.51 -4.47
CA GLY A 18 7.65 8.77 -5.51
C GLY A 18 6.38 7.91 -5.45
N TYR A 19 6.12 7.23 -4.34
CA TYR A 19 4.88 6.47 -4.16
C TYR A 19 3.70 7.39 -3.90
N GLU A 20 2.58 7.12 -4.56
CA GLU A 20 1.34 7.88 -4.43
C GLU A 20 0.14 7.00 -4.06
N TYR A 21 -0.90 7.62 -3.50
CA TYR A 21 -2.13 6.92 -3.19
C TYR A 21 -2.96 6.68 -4.46
N GLY A 22 -3.41 5.44 -4.65
CA GLY A 22 -4.16 5.01 -5.83
C GLY A 22 -4.07 3.50 -6.03
N PHE A 23 -4.38 3.00 -7.22
CA PHE A 23 -4.12 1.61 -7.58
C PHE A 23 -3.89 1.43 -9.10
N TYR A 24 -3.13 0.39 -9.45
CA TYR A 24 -2.87 -0.02 -10.82
C TYR A 24 -3.75 -1.22 -11.18
N LEU A 25 -4.42 -1.14 -12.34
CA LEU A 25 -5.27 -2.21 -12.85
C LEU A 25 -5.21 -2.21 -14.38
N ASN A 26 -4.95 -3.39 -14.98
CA ASN A 26 -4.96 -3.61 -16.42
C ASN A 26 -4.16 -2.57 -17.24
N GLY A 27 -2.94 -2.25 -16.81
CA GLY A 27 -2.10 -1.29 -17.56
C GLY A 27 -2.34 0.17 -17.18
N LYS A 28 -3.35 0.48 -16.37
CA LYS A 28 -3.77 1.84 -16.06
C LYS A 28 -3.66 2.14 -14.58
N THR A 29 -3.16 3.34 -14.27
CA THR A 29 -3.12 3.88 -12.92
C THR A 29 -4.35 4.73 -12.66
N TYR A 30 -5.01 4.48 -11.52
CA TYR A 30 -6.14 5.23 -11.02
C TYR A 30 -5.71 5.95 -9.73
N LYS A 31 -5.94 7.26 -9.67
CA LYS A 31 -5.61 8.11 -8.53
C LYS A 31 -6.82 8.99 -8.20
N PRO A 32 -7.02 9.37 -6.93
CA PRO A 32 -8.04 10.34 -6.59
C PRO A 32 -7.69 11.70 -7.18
N ASP A 33 -8.71 12.41 -7.67
CA ASP A 33 -8.59 13.83 -8.01
C ASP A 33 -8.70 14.68 -6.73
N MET A 34 -7.55 15.01 -6.14
CA MET A 34 -7.48 15.76 -4.89
C MET A 34 -8.08 17.17 -4.98
N THR A 35 -8.25 17.73 -6.19
CA THR A 35 -8.89 19.04 -6.39
C THR A 35 -10.41 19.00 -6.14
N LYS A 36 -11.00 17.80 -6.16
CA LYS A 36 -12.42 17.55 -5.92
C LYS A 36 -12.70 16.96 -4.53
N GLY A 37 -11.74 17.04 -3.62
CA GLY A 37 -11.80 16.31 -2.35
C GLY A 37 -11.57 14.81 -2.56
N PHE A 38 -12.20 13.98 -1.74
CA PHE A 38 -12.14 12.53 -1.94
C PHE A 38 -13.07 12.15 -3.10
N ASP A 39 -12.51 12.04 -4.30
CA ASP A 39 -13.23 11.79 -5.56
C ASP A 39 -14.16 10.57 -5.48
N ASN A 40 -15.48 10.81 -5.55
CA ASN A 40 -16.50 9.76 -5.55
C ASN A 40 -16.28 8.73 -6.66
N GLY A 41 -15.81 9.17 -7.85
CA GLY A 41 -15.52 8.27 -8.96
C GLY A 41 -14.33 7.35 -8.65
N PHE A 42 -13.31 7.86 -7.98
CA PHE A 42 -12.21 7.03 -7.47
C PHE A 42 -12.69 6.08 -6.37
N PHE A 43 -13.53 6.55 -5.45
CA PHE A 43 -14.07 5.73 -4.37
C PHE A 43 -14.93 4.57 -4.88
N ASP A 44 -15.82 4.82 -5.84
CA ASP A 44 -16.65 3.78 -6.44
C ASP A 44 -15.79 2.70 -7.11
N ARG A 45 -14.71 3.11 -7.78
CA ARG A 45 -13.74 2.16 -8.37
C ARG A 45 -12.97 1.40 -7.30
N LEU A 46 -12.62 2.04 -6.19
CA LEU A 46 -11.98 1.37 -5.05
C LEU A 46 -12.88 0.29 -4.46
N LEU A 47 -14.21 0.47 -4.49
CA LEU A 47 -15.15 -0.53 -3.97
C LEU A 47 -15.46 -1.66 -4.96
N THR A 48 -15.40 -1.39 -6.26
CA THR A 48 -15.89 -2.32 -7.30
C THR A 48 -14.76 -3.00 -8.08
N GLU A 49 -13.72 -2.24 -8.43
CA GLU A 49 -12.65 -2.66 -9.35
C GLU A 49 -11.36 -3.03 -8.61
N TYR A 50 -11.03 -2.34 -7.52
CA TYR A 50 -9.76 -2.54 -6.82
C TYR A 50 -9.58 -3.99 -6.35
N ARG A 51 -8.36 -4.49 -6.55
CA ARG A 51 -7.84 -5.74 -6.00
C ARG A 51 -6.46 -5.45 -5.43
N VAL A 52 -6.11 -6.15 -4.36
CA VAL A 52 -4.76 -6.05 -3.78
C VAL A 52 -3.74 -6.33 -4.86
N GLN A 53 -2.86 -5.35 -5.08
CA GLN A 53 -1.88 -5.37 -6.16
C GLN A 53 -0.74 -6.33 -5.81
N SER A 54 -0.09 -6.88 -6.83
CA SER A 54 1.18 -7.55 -6.59
C SER A 54 2.25 -6.53 -6.14
N PRO A 55 3.26 -6.94 -5.36
CA PRO A 55 4.38 -6.06 -5.02
C PRO A 55 5.05 -5.45 -6.25
N GLU A 56 5.19 -6.22 -7.35
CA GLU A 56 5.83 -5.80 -8.59
C GLU A 56 5.06 -4.69 -9.29
N ASP A 57 3.73 -4.80 -9.34
CA ASP A 57 2.88 -3.76 -9.91
C ASP A 57 2.95 -2.48 -9.07
N THR A 58 2.92 -2.61 -7.74
CA THR A 58 3.06 -1.48 -6.81
C THR A 58 4.41 -0.77 -6.98
N MET A 59 5.51 -1.53 -7.09
CA MET A 59 6.86 -0.98 -7.31
C MET A 59 6.99 -0.31 -8.67
N ARG A 60 6.45 -0.92 -9.74
CA ARG A 60 6.56 -0.42 -11.11
C ARG A 60 5.71 0.84 -11.31
N ALA A 61 4.47 0.81 -10.86
CA ALA A 61 3.53 1.92 -11.03
C ALA A 61 3.70 3.01 -9.98
N LYS A 62 4.44 2.73 -8.90
CA LYS A 62 4.64 3.64 -7.74
C LYS A 62 3.32 4.17 -7.20
N VAL A 63 2.31 3.32 -7.15
CA VAL A 63 0.96 3.68 -6.71
C VAL A 63 0.36 2.56 -5.87
N GLY A 64 -0.25 2.91 -4.75
CA GLY A 64 -0.86 1.90 -3.88
C GLY A 64 -1.76 2.44 -2.80
N THR A 65 -2.64 1.57 -2.34
CA THR A 65 -3.44 1.74 -1.12
C THR A 65 -2.63 1.29 0.10
N CYS A 66 -3.21 1.42 1.31
CA CYS A 66 -2.57 0.89 2.52
C CYS A 66 -2.32 -0.63 2.46
N ASN A 67 -3.19 -1.38 1.78
CA ASN A 67 -3.03 -2.83 1.60
C ASN A 67 -1.84 -3.16 0.70
N ASP A 68 -1.69 -2.41 -0.39
CA ASP A 68 -0.62 -2.66 -1.36
C ASP A 68 0.74 -2.28 -0.75
N ALA A 69 0.77 -1.20 0.04
CA ALA A 69 1.95 -0.80 0.78
C ALA A 69 2.43 -1.89 1.74
N VAL A 70 1.56 -2.50 2.54
CA VAL A 70 1.98 -3.56 3.47
C VAL A 70 2.38 -4.85 2.76
N VAL A 71 1.75 -5.18 1.63
CA VAL A 71 2.12 -6.33 0.81
C VAL A 71 3.49 -6.12 0.18
N LEU A 72 3.79 -4.91 -0.28
CA LEU A 72 5.12 -4.53 -0.75
C LEU A 72 6.17 -4.59 0.37
N MET A 73 5.89 -4.00 1.54
CA MET A 73 6.79 -4.06 2.70
C MET A 73 7.08 -5.51 3.09
N LYS A 74 6.06 -6.37 3.15
CA LYS A 74 6.21 -7.81 3.43
C LYS A 74 7.13 -8.49 2.41
N SER A 75 6.90 -8.25 1.13
CA SER A 75 7.72 -8.82 0.04
C SER A 75 9.20 -8.40 0.14
N ILE A 76 9.47 -7.14 0.50
CA ILE A 76 10.84 -6.66 0.75
C ILE A 76 11.45 -7.41 1.94
N LEU A 77 10.75 -7.47 3.08
CA LEU A 77 11.25 -8.17 4.27
C LEU A 77 11.50 -9.66 4.03
N ASP A 78 10.65 -10.32 3.23
CA ASP A 78 10.81 -11.74 2.88
C ASP A 78 12.09 -12.02 2.09
N LYS A 79 12.47 -11.14 1.15
CA LYS A 79 13.74 -11.25 0.42
C LYS A 79 14.95 -11.18 1.35
N HIS A 80 14.81 -10.54 2.50
CA HIS A 80 15.84 -10.43 3.53
C HIS A 80 15.67 -11.42 4.68
N SER A 81 14.75 -12.39 4.55
CA SER A 81 14.44 -13.38 5.59
C SER A 81 14.09 -12.74 6.95
N VAL A 82 13.40 -11.60 6.93
CA VAL A 82 12.94 -10.89 8.13
C VAL A 82 11.50 -11.33 8.44
N PRO A 83 11.27 -12.01 9.58
CA PRO A 83 9.93 -12.41 9.97
C PRO A 83 9.03 -11.19 10.15
N SER A 84 7.83 -11.24 9.58
CA SER A 84 6.81 -10.20 9.72
C SER A 84 5.42 -10.77 9.44
N LYS A 85 4.38 -10.10 9.93
CA LYS A 85 2.97 -10.48 9.76
C LYS A 85 2.13 -9.29 9.34
N ILE A 86 1.21 -9.53 8.42
CA ILE A 86 0.20 -8.55 8.00
C ILE A 86 -1.02 -8.71 8.91
N TRP A 87 -1.48 -7.61 9.50
CA TRP A 87 -2.68 -7.57 10.32
C TRP A 87 -3.73 -6.66 9.71
N LEU A 88 -5.00 -7.09 9.77
CA LEU A 88 -6.15 -6.25 9.49
C LEU A 88 -6.72 -5.74 10.81
N LEU A 89 -6.66 -4.44 11.02
CA LEU A 89 -7.16 -3.74 12.18
C LEU A 89 -8.55 -3.18 11.89
N HIS A 90 -9.51 -3.44 12.78
CA HIS A 90 -10.82 -2.82 12.73
C HIS A 90 -10.82 -1.56 13.60
N ASP A 91 -10.85 -0.40 12.96
CA ASP A 91 -11.08 0.89 13.61
C ASP A 91 -12.58 1.09 13.80
N ILE A 92 -13.05 0.70 14.99
CA ILE A 92 -14.46 0.77 15.38
C ILE A 92 -14.97 2.22 15.40
N GLN A 93 -14.11 3.20 15.74
CA GLN A 93 -14.54 4.60 15.87
C GLN A 93 -14.93 5.19 14.52
N ASN A 94 -14.17 4.86 13.48
CA ASN A 94 -14.40 5.35 12.13
C ASN A 94 -15.15 4.34 11.24
N ASN A 95 -15.49 3.16 11.77
CA ASN A 95 -16.08 2.03 11.04
C ASN A 95 -15.26 1.68 9.78
N LYS A 96 -13.93 1.60 9.93
CA LYS A 96 -12.98 1.37 8.86
C LYS A 96 -12.04 0.23 9.19
N PHE A 97 -11.44 -0.36 8.17
CA PHE A 97 -10.34 -1.31 8.32
C PHE A 97 -9.04 -0.67 7.87
N HIS A 98 -7.95 -0.98 8.57
CA HIS A 98 -6.60 -0.57 8.21
C HIS A 98 -5.66 -1.75 8.28
N THR A 99 -4.65 -1.78 7.41
CA THR A 99 -3.73 -2.91 7.34
C THR A 99 -2.36 -2.46 7.78
N VAL A 100 -1.73 -3.23 8.66
CA VAL A 100 -0.42 -2.94 9.23
C VAL A 100 0.52 -4.13 9.10
N LEU A 101 1.82 -3.87 9.17
CA LEU A 101 2.86 -4.87 9.21
C LEU A 101 3.54 -4.83 10.59
N THR A 102 3.72 -5.99 11.22
CA THR A 102 4.42 -6.14 12.51
C THR A 102 5.52 -7.19 12.43
#